data_AF-A0A075HMG0-F1
#
_entry.id   AF-A0A075HMG0-F1
#
_cell.length_a   1.000
_cell.length_b   1.000
_cell.length_c   1.000
_cell.angle_alpha   90.00
_cell.angle_beta   90.00
_cell.angle_gamma   90.00
#
_symmetry.space_group_name_H-M   'P 1'
#
loop_
_entity.id
_entity.type
_entity.pdbx_description
1 polymer ?
#
loop_
_entity_poly.entity_id
_entity_poly.type
_entity_poly.pdbx_seq_one_letter_code
_entity_poly.pdbx_strand_id
1 'polypeptide(L)'
;MEFDEKIHTHLMSVWRESKSFFGVGGKEGMLILTDNHFIFLKRTERMKKWWGAVSKRQIVTLLQNKNTMTDKLDGYEEKDLQVDLEEVKKKYISKITFDNILEIQEEEKTWGSVLQIKAIENGKEKKYEFSIVQDWVKYPIKDPTKYLNVDWKPCIEFIKSRQRVTK
;
A
#
# COMPACT_ATOMS: atom_id res chain seq x y z
N MET A 1 5.45 -18.70 -11.17
CA MET A 1 6.45 -17.84 -11.87
C MET A 1 7.33 -17.32 -10.75
N GLU A 2 8.62 -17.63 -10.71
CA GLU A 2 9.43 -17.24 -9.55
C GLU A 2 9.42 -15.71 -9.41
N PHE A 3 8.97 -15.24 -8.25
CA PHE A 3 9.01 -13.84 -7.89
C PHE A 3 10.42 -13.55 -7.37
N ASP A 4 11.19 -12.78 -8.13
CA ASP A 4 12.62 -12.55 -7.91
C ASP A 4 12.94 -11.19 -7.27
N GLU A 5 11.90 -10.42 -6.92
CA GLU A 5 12.05 -9.08 -6.37
C GLU A 5 12.13 -9.09 -4.84
N LYS A 6 12.99 -8.24 -4.28
CA LYS A 6 13.07 -8.02 -2.83
C LYS A 6 12.01 -7.03 -2.37
N ILE A 7 11.44 -7.28 -1.22
CA ILE A 7 10.57 -6.34 -0.51
C ILE A 7 11.44 -5.30 0.19
N HIS A 8 11.17 -4.02 -0.04
CA HIS A 8 11.85 -2.90 0.62
C HIS A 8 11.03 -2.31 1.76
N THR A 9 9.71 -2.27 1.61
CA THR A 9 8.78 -1.96 2.70
C THR A 9 7.45 -2.64 2.44
N HIS A 10 6.73 -2.91 3.51
CA HIS A 10 5.32 -3.25 3.42
C HIS A 10 4.56 -2.60 4.58
N LEU A 11 3.43 -2.00 4.24
CA LEU A 11 2.59 -1.23 5.12
C LEU A 11 1.21 -1.89 5.21
N MET A 12 0.77 -2.12 6.43
CA MET A 12 -0.50 -2.73 6.78
C MET A 12 -1.59 -1.69 7.00
N SER A 13 -2.84 -2.15 6.91
CA SER A 13 -4.04 -1.31 7.12
C SER A 13 -4.03 -0.04 6.28
N VAL A 14 -3.57 -0.15 5.03
CA VAL A 14 -3.60 0.94 4.06
C VAL A 14 -4.98 1.00 3.44
N TRP A 15 -5.63 2.16 3.57
CA TRP A 15 -6.87 2.48 2.88
C TRP A 15 -6.56 3.02 1.49
N ARG A 16 -7.05 2.32 0.46
CA ARG A 16 -6.96 2.75 -0.92
C ARG A 16 -8.31 3.24 -1.41
N GLU A 17 -8.35 4.48 -1.86
CA GLU A 17 -9.50 5.08 -2.53
C GLU A 17 -9.24 5.23 -4.02
N SER A 18 -10.25 4.97 -4.84
CA SER A 18 -10.19 5.20 -6.29
C SER A 18 -10.98 6.46 -6.60
N LYS A 19 -10.38 7.45 -7.29
CA LYS A 19 -11.10 8.68 -7.71
C LYS A 19 -12.06 8.45 -8.89
N SER A 20 -12.51 7.22 -9.12
CA SER A 20 -13.43 6.87 -10.21
C SER A 20 -14.90 7.08 -9.81
N PHE A 21 -15.70 7.64 -10.72
CA PHE A 21 -17.11 8.03 -10.55
C PHE A 21 -18.09 6.91 -10.12
N PHE A 22 -17.69 5.63 -10.20
CA PHE A 22 -18.55 4.47 -9.91
C PHE A 22 -18.08 3.62 -8.70
N GLY A 23 -17.08 4.08 -7.95
CA GLY A 23 -16.52 3.34 -6.81
C GLY A 23 -17.21 3.69 -5.49
N VAL A 24 -18.04 2.81 -4.96
CA VAL A 24 -18.55 2.92 -3.59
C VAL A 24 -17.47 2.43 -2.61
N GLY A 25 -16.88 3.36 -1.87
CA GLY A 25 -16.00 3.10 -0.72
C GLY A 25 -14.55 2.72 -1.06
N GLY A 26 -13.64 3.06 -0.14
CA GLY A 26 -12.26 2.62 -0.19
C GLY A 26 -12.09 1.15 0.17
N LYS A 27 -10.86 0.65 0.01
CA LYS A 27 -10.50 -0.74 0.30
C LYS A 27 -9.30 -0.75 1.24
N GLU A 28 -9.41 -1.48 2.35
CA GLU A 28 -8.25 -1.82 3.17
C GLU A 28 -7.40 -2.89 2.48
N GLY A 29 -6.08 -2.78 2.62
CA GLY A 29 -5.12 -3.77 2.19
C GLY A 29 -3.74 -3.53 2.78
N MET A 30 -2.77 -4.30 2.26
CA MET A 30 -1.35 -4.07 2.41
C MET A 30 -0.84 -3.33 1.19
N LEU A 31 0.05 -2.36 1.43
CA LEU A 31 0.86 -1.76 0.40
C LEU A 31 2.28 -2.31 0.50
N ILE A 32 2.88 -2.72 -0.61
CA ILE A 32 4.20 -3.33 -0.65
C ILE A 32 5.00 -2.63 -1.74
N LEU A 33 6.22 -2.21 -1.40
CA LEU A 33 7.20 -1.76 -2.37
C LEU A 33 8.26 -2.85 -2.53
N THR A 34 8.46 -3.26 -3.76
CA THR A 34 9.47 -4.24 -4.15
C THR A 34 10.57 -3.56 -4.94
N ASP A 35 11.48 -4.31 -5.55
CA ASP A 35 12.53 -3.73 -6.39
C ASP A 35 12.01 -2.87 -7.54
N ASN A 36 10.88 -3.25 -8.15
CA ASN A 36 10.34 -2.58 -9.34
C ASN A 36 8.82 -2.34 -9.30
N HIS A 37 8.13 -2.83 -8.27
CA HIS A 37 6.67 -2.75 -8.21
C HIS A 37 6.14 -2.09 -6.95
N PHE A 38 5.07 -1.33 -7.20
CA PHE A 38 4.14 -0.84 -6.22
C PHE A 38 2.94 -1.80 -6.20
N ILE A 39 2.79 -2.56 -5.11
CA ILE A 39 1.80 -3.63 -5.02
C ILE A 39 0.81 -3.33 -3.90
N PHE A 40 -0.49 -3.30 -4.22
CA PHE A 40 -1.55 -3.25 -3.23
C PHE A 40 -2.30 -4.59 -3.19
N LEU A 41 -2.27 -5.25 -2.03
CA LEU A 41 -2.94 -6.51 -1.74
C LEU A 41 -4.14 -6.28 -0.82
N LYS A 42 -5.36 -6.54 -1.33
CA LYS A 42 -6.58 -6.47 -0.50
C LYS A 42 -6.70 -7.67 0.46
N ARG A 43 -6.08 -8.79 0.11
CA ARG A 43 -6.10 -10.05 0.88
C ARG A 43 -4.74 -10.70 0.80
N THR A 44 -4.42 -11.43 1.86
CA THR A 44 -3.24 -12.29 2.00
C THR A 44 -3.70 -13.64 2.56
N GLU A 45 -3.01 -14.71 2.22
CA GLU A 45 -3.20 -16.06 2.76
C GLU A 45 -2.66 -16.19 4.20
N ARG A 46 -1.95 -15.18 4.71
CA ARG A 46 -1.55 -15.13 6.13
C ARG A 46 -2.76 -15.11 7.08
N MET A 47 -2.57 -15.68 8.27
CA MET A 47 -3.62 -15.79 9.29
C MET A 47 -4.09 -14.42 9.80
N LYS A 48 -5.41 -14.28 10.04
CA LYS A 48 -6.01 -13.03 10.60
C LYS A 48 -5.38 -12.55 11.91
N LYS A 49 -4.89 -13.47 12.76
CA LYS A 49 -4.22 -13.12 14.02
C LYS A 49 -2.88 -12.41 13.79
N TRP A 50 -2.13 -12.84 12.77
CA TRP A 50 -0.87 -12.21 12.37
C TRP A 50 -1.13 -10.76 11.90
N TRP A 51 -2.12 -10.56 11.03
CA TRP A 51 -2.53 -9.23 10.56
C TRP A 51 -2.79 -8.27 11.73
N GLY A 52 -3.63 -8.69 12.69
CA GLY A 52 -3.98 -7.84 13.83
C GLY A 52 -2.80 -7.47 14.73
N ALA A 53 -1.85 -8.39 14.92
CA ALA A 53 -0.66 -8.14 15.73
C ALA A 53 0.33 -7.19 15.01
N VAL A 54 0.54 -7.41 13.71
CA VAL A 54 1.48 -6.62 12.91
C VAL A 54 0.96 -5.20 12.65
N SER A 55 -0.32 -5.02 12.28
CA SER A 55 -0.92 -3.69 12.13
C SER A 55 -0.76 -2.84 13.40
N LYS A 56 -0.97 -3.42 14.59
CA LYS A 56 -0.80 -2.70 15.86
C LYS A 56 0.63 -2.27 16.09
N ARG A 57 1.61 -3.15 15.84
CA ARG A 57 3.04 -2.83 15.98
C ARG A 57 3.43 -1.72 15.01
N GLN A 58 3.03 -1.82 13.75
CA GLN A 58 3.29 -0.78 12.75
C GLN A 58 2.71 0.58 13.18
N ILE A 59 1.48 0.63 13.70
CA ILE A 59 0.89 1.89 14.17
C ILE A 59 1.76 2.52 15.25
N VAL A 60 2.23 1.75 16.23
CA VAL A 60 3.13 2.25 17.28
C VAL A 60 4.44 2.75 16.68
N THR A 61 5.05 1.99 15.76
CA THR A 61 6.27 2.39 15.06
C THR A 61 6.08 3.69 14.30
N LEU A 62 5.00 3.82 13.53
CA LEU A 62 4.72 5.02 12.72
C LEU A 62 4.36 6.26 13.55
N LEU A 63 3.81 6.07 14.75
CA LEU A 63 3.61 7.16 15.70
C LEU A 63 4.92 7.68 16.29
N GLN A 64 5.92 6.81 16.44
CA GLN A 64 7.26 7.18 16.94
C GLN A 64 8.18 7.70 15.83
N ASN A 65 8.10 7.09 14.65
CA ASN A 65 8.86 7.44 13.46
C ASN A 65 7.93 7.38 12.25
N LYS A 66 7.60 8.56 11.72
CA LYS A 66 6.63 8.73 10.64
C LYS A 66 7.08 8.13 9.29
N ASN A 67 8.33 7.70 9.16
CA ASN A 67 8.89 7.19 7.91
C ASN A 67 8.15 5.92 7.43
N THR A 68 7.63 5.94 6.20
CA THR A 68 6.91 4.81 5.58
C THR A 68 7.83 3.75 4.96
N MET A 69 9.12 4.03 4.78
CA MET A 69 10.14 3.04 4.48
C MET A 69 10.65 2.41 5.79
N THR A 70 9.76 1.69 6.47
CA THR A 70 10.10 0.99 7.72
C THR A 70 10.89 -0.29 7.43
N ASP A 71 11.59 -0.79 8.44
CA ASP A 71 12.08 -2.17 8.42
C ASP A 71 10.92 -3.13 8.10
N LYS A 72 11.24 -4.23 7.42
CA LYS A 72 10.27 -5.29 7.10
C LYS A 72 9.54 -5.71 8.38
N LEU A 73 8.22 -5.73 8.36
CA LEU A 73 7.47 -6.25 9.50
C LEU A 73 7.72 -7.76 9.63
N ASP A 74 7.87 -8.21 10.86
CA ASP A 74 8.21 -9.61 11.13
C ASP A 74 7.20 -10.59 10.52
N GLY A 75 7.73 -11.58 9.81
CA GLY A 75 6.97 -12.73 9.34
C GLY A 75 6.22 -12.52 8.02
N TYR A 76 6.56 -11.51 7.23
CA TYR A 76 6.16 -11.43 5.81
C TYR A 76 7.37 -11.24 4.91
N GLU A 77 7.69 -12.28 4.14
CA GLU A 77 8.86 -12.35 3.27
C GLU A 77 8.47 -12.50 1.80
N GLU A 78 9.46 -12.49 0.92
CA GLU A 78 9.31 -12.63 -0.53
C GLU A 78 8.52 -13.89 -0.93
N LYS A 79 8.73 -15.01 -0.21
CA LYS A 79 7.98 -16.26 -0.43
C LYS A 79 6.49 -16.11 -0.14
N ASP A 80 6.13 -15.34 0.89
CA ASP A 80 4.73 -15.10 1.22
C ASP A 80 4.06 -14.22 0.17
N LEU A 81 4.78 -13.21 -0.31
CA LEU A 81 4.32 -12.38 -1.42
C LEU A 81 4.15 -13.21 -2.69
N GLN A 82 5.08 -14.12 -2.99
CA GLN A 82 4.94 -15.02 -4.13
C GLN A 82 3.66 -15.87 -4.03
N VAL A 83 3.44 -16.52 -2.88
CA VAL A 83 2.22 -17.31 -2.65
C VAL A 83 0.98 -16.43 -2.78
N ASP A 84 0.98 -15.23 -2.21
CA ASP A 84 -0.13 -14.30 -2.33
C ASP A 84 -0.39 -13.89 -3.79
N LEU A 85 0.66 -13.68 -4.58
CA LEU A 85 0.52 -13.32 -6.00
C LEU A 85 0.02 -14.49 -6.87
N GLU A 86 0.26 -15.74 -6.46
CA GLU A 86 -0.15 -16.95 -7.17
C GLU A 86 -1.55 -17.43 -6.76
N GLU A 87 -1.83 -17.49 -5.45
CA GLU A 87 -3.04 -18.12 -4.89
C GLU A 87 -4.18 -17.12 -4.67
N VAL A 88 -3.89 -15.86 -4.36
CA VAL A 88 -4.94 -14.86 -4.14
C VAL A 88 -5.59 -14.49 -5.47
N LYS A 89 -6.94 -14.44 -5.48
CA LYS A 89 -7.71 -14.05 -6.67
C LYS A 89 -7.19 -12.71 -7.22
N LYS A 90 -6.81 -12.68 -8.50
CA LYS A 90 -6.26 -11.50 -9.22
C LYS A 90 -6.98 -10.17 -8.94
N LYS A 91 -8.31 -10.17 -8.75
CA LYS A 91 -9.10 -8.98 -8.41
C LYS A 91 -8.75 -8.31 -7.06
N TYR A 92 -7.99 -8.99 -6.20
CA TYR A 92 -7.51 -8.49 -4.92
C TYR A 92 -6.07 -7.99 -4.99
N ILE A 93 -5.40 -8.16 -6.12
CA ILE A 93 -4.02 -7.77 -6.35
C ILE A 93 -4.03 -6.59 -7.33
N SER A 94 -3.25 -5.57 -7.01
CA SER A 94 -2.97 -4.44 -7.91
C SER A 94 -1.46 -4.29 -7.92
N LYS A 95 -0.83 -4.73 -9.03
CA LYS A 95 0.62 -4.73 -9.21
C LYS A 95 0.93 -3.71 -10.30
N ILE A 96 1.61 -2.63 -9.94
CA ILE A 96 1.96 -1.52 -10.83
C ILE A 96 3.48 -1.43 -10.87
N THR A 97 4.08 -1.50 -12.06
CA THR A 97 5.51 -1.22 -12.21
C THR A 97 5.78 0.27 -11.97
N PHE A 98 6.94 0.61 -11.44
CA PHE A 98 7.30 2.02 -11.22
C PHE A 98 7.23 2.85 -12.50
N ASP A 99 7.63 2.29 -13.65
CA ASP A 99 7.57 2.97 -14.95
C ASP A 99 6.13 3.27 -15.41
N ASN A 100 5.13 2.56 -14.88
CA ASN A 100 3.72 2.84 -15.18
C ASN A 100 3.12 3.90 -14.24
N ILE A 101 3.86 4.39 -13.25
CA ILE A 101 3.44 5.49 -12.39
C ILE A 101 3.75 6.81 -13.10
N LEU A 102 2.70 7.52 -13.52
CA LEU A 102 2.79 8.80 -14.23
C LEU A 102 3.06 9.96 -13.28
N GLU A 103 2.35 9.97 -12.15
CA GLU A 103 2.49 11.00 -11.11
C GLU A 103 2.40 10.32 -9.74
N ILE A 104 3.23 10.79 -8.82
CA ILE A 104 3.25 10.36 -7.42
C ILE A 104 3.63 11.54 -6.53
N GLN A 105 2.78 11.82 -5.55
CA GLN A 105 2.93 12.95 -4.64
C GLN A 105 2.29 12.66 -3.28
N GLU A 106 2.72 13.39 -2.26
CA GLU A 106 2.07 13.37 -0.95
C GLU A 106 1.19 14.62 -0.77
N GLU A 107 0.15 14.46 0.03
CA GLU A 107 -0.73 15.54 0.46
C GLU A 107 -0.98 15.38 1.96
N GLU A 108 -0.70 16.40 2.76
CA GLU A 108 -1.06 16.45 4.17
C GLU A 108 -2.47 17.01 4.31
N LYS A 109 -3.40 16.21 4.82
CA LYS A 109 -4.77 16.62 5.13
C LYS A 109 -4.91 16.79 6.64
N THR A 110 -5.94 17.53 7.06
CA THR A 110 -6.21 17.79 8.49
C THR A 110 -6.40 16.51 9.32
N TRP A 111 -6.77 15.40 8.68
CA TRP A 111 -7.06 14.12 9.30
C TRP A 111 -5.98 13.05 9.09
N GLY A 112 -4.98 13.27 8.24
CA GLY A 112 -4.03 12.23 7.84
C GLY A 112 -3.13 12.62 6.66
N SER A 113 -2.02 11.89 6.48
CA SER A 113 -1.17 12.01 5.29
C SER A 113 -1.63 11.07 4.20
N VAL A 114 -1.70 11.57 2.96
CA VAL A 114 -2.16 10.82 1.79
C VAL A 114 -1.06 10.71 0.75
N LEU A 115 -0.84 9.51 0.24
CA LEU A 115 -0.05 9.27 -0.96
C LEU A 115 -0.99 9.19 -2.17
N GLN A 116 -0.82 10.10 -3.12
CA GLN A 116 -1.58 10.13 -4.37
C GLN A 116 -0.75 9.53 -5.49
N ILE A 117 -1.37 8.64 -6.27
CA ILE A 117 -0.74 8.00 -7.42
C ILE A 117 -1.67 8.09 -8.62
N LYS A 118 -1.10 8.47 -9.76
CA LYS A 118 -1.69 8.34 -11.09
C LYS A 118 -0.84 7.34 -11.87
N ALA A 119 -1.44 6.25 -12.34
CA ALA A 119 -0.71 5.19 -13.00
C ALA A 119 -1.52 4.53 -14.13
N ILE A 120 -0.81 3.90 -15.06
CA ILE A 120 -1.41 3.02 -16.07
C ILE A 120 -1.58 1.63 -15.46
N GLU A 121 -2.82 1.19 -15.31
CA GLU A 121 -3.14 -0.17 -14.84
C GLU A 121 -4.15 -0.80 -15.79
N ASN A 122 -3.78 -1.95 -16.37
CA ASN A 122 -4.57 -2.64 -17.41
C ASN A 122 -4.89 -1.74 -18.63
N GLY A 123 -3.90 -0.93 -19.06
CA GLY A 123 -4.02 -0.04 -20.21
C GLY A 123 -4.89 1.20 -19.99
N LYS A 124 -5.34 1.47 -18.76
CA LYS A 124 -6.13 2.66 -18.42
C LYS A 124 -5.42 3.47 -17.35
N GLU A 125 -5.49 4.79 -17.48
CA GLU A 125 -5.09 5.69 -16.42
C GLU A 125 -6.04 5.54 -15.22
N LYS A 126 -5.46 5.39 -14.04
CA LYS A 126 -6.18 5.32 -12.78
C LYS A 126 -5.52 6.23 -11.74
N LYS A 127 -6.35 6.79 -10.88
CA LYS A 127 -5.93 7.65 -9.78
C LYS A 127 -6.33 7.02 -8.46
N TYR A 128 -5.36 6.87 -7.58
CA TYR A 128 -5.50 6.27 -6.28
C TYR A 128 -5.02 7.22 -5.18
N GLU A 129 -5.70 7.20 -4.04
CA GLU A 129 -5.21 7.77 -2.80
C GLU A 129 -4.96 6.64 -1.81
N PHE A 130 -3.84 6.71 -1.11
CA PHE A 130 -3.45 5.76 -0.07
C PHE A 130 -3.23 6.49 1.25
N SER A 131 -3.80 5.98 2.32
CA SER A 131 -3.61 6.48 3.68
C SER A 131 -3.47 5.32 4.65
N ILE A 132 -2.79 5.53 5.78
CA ILE A 132 -2.62 4.49 6.80
C ILE A 132 -3.68 4.67 7.87
N VAL A 133 -4.51 3.65 8.08
CA VAL A 133 -5.61 3.69 9.03
C VAL A 133 -5.12 3.34 10.43
N GLN A 134 -5.44 4.21 11.38
CA GLN A 134 -5.17 3.99 12.79
C GLN A 134 -6.31 3.23 13.47
N ASP A 135 -7.57 3.56 13.15
CA ASP A 135 -8.73 2.98 13.82
C ASP A 135 -9.94 2.86 12.90
N TRP A 136 -10.88 1.97 13.28
CA TRP A 136 -12.01 1.55 12.46
C TRP A 136 -13.32 1.59 13.25
N VAL A 137 -14.39 2.04 12.59
CA VAL A 137 -15.74 1.65 12.98
C VAL A 137 -16.06 0.30 12.35
N LYS A 138 -16.76 -0.59 13.08
CA LYS A 138 -17.09 -1.94 12.60
C LYS A 138 -18.54 -2.10 12.13
N TYR A 139 -19.43 -1.16 12.47
CA TYR A 139 -20.86 -1.23 12.20
C TYR A 139 -21.43 0.14 11.82
N PRO A 140 -22.37 0.24 10.87
CA PRO A 140 -22.95 -0.83 10.05
C PRO A 140 -22.05 -1.29 8.90
N ILE A 141 -21.06 -0.50 8.51
CA ILE A 141 -20.06 -0.82 7.48
C ILE A 141 -18.68 -0.52 8.07
N LYS A 142 -17.68 -1.37 7.77
CA LYS A 142 -16.31 -1.13 8.20
C LYS A 142 -15.73 0.07 7.43
N ASP A 143 -15.41 1.13 8.15
CA ASP A 143 -14.87 2.38 7.58
C ASP A 143 -13.78 2.95 8.51
N PRO A 144 -12.72 3.60 8.00
CA PRO A 144 -11.73 4.23 8.84
C PRO A 144 -12.34 5.39 9.63
N THR A 145 -12.02 5.49 10.92
CA THR A 145 -12.40 6.63 11.76
C THR A 145 -11.22 7.56 12.02
N LYS A 146 -10.00 7.06 11.89
CA LYS A 146 -8.78 7.81 12.14
C LYS A 146 -7.65 7.32 11.26
N TYR A 147 -6.84 8.25 10.78
CA TYR A 147 -5.68 7.99 9.95
C TYR A 147 -4.41 8.51 10.63
N LEU A 148 -3.27 7.99 10.21
CA LEU A 148 -1.96 8.45 10.67
C LEU A 148 -1.42 9.58 9.79
N ASN A 149 -0.72 10.52 10.43
CA ASN A 149 0.17 11.45 9.75
C ASN A 149 1.54 10.80 9.61
N VAL A 150 1.87 10.37 8.40
CA VAL A 150 3.13 9.70 8.04
C VAL A 150 3.89 10.49 6.99
N ASP A 151 5.19 10.23 6.88
CA ASP A 151 6.07 10.82 5.88
C ASP A 151 6.20 9.86 4.69
N TRP A 152 5.54 10.21 3.58
CA TRP A 152 5.55 9.40 2.37
C TRP A 152 6.75 9.68 1.46
N LYS A 153 7.51 10.77 1.71
CA LYS A 153 8.64 11.18 0.85
C LYS A 153 9.63 10.05 0.59
N PRO A 154 10.06 9.25 1.59
CA PRO A 154 11.02 8.18 1.34
C PRO A 154 10.50 7.13 0.35
N CYS A 155 9.20 6.82 0.39
CA CYS A 155 8.58 5.94 -0.61
C CYS A 155 8.57 6.57 -2.00
N ILE A 156 8.23 7.86 -2.09
CA ILE A 156 8.18 8.60 -3.36
C ILE A 156 9.57 8.68 -3.99
N GLU A 157 10.59 9.03 -3.22
CA GLU A 157 11.98 9.11 -3.64
C GLU A 157 12.49 7.75 -4.11
N PHE A 158 12.20 6.69 -3.35
CA PHE A 158 12.57 5.33 -3.73
C PHE A 158 11.99 4.93 -5.10
N ILE A 159 10.70 5.16 -5.31
CA ILE A 159 10.03 4.85 -6.59
C ILE A 159 10.66 5.66 -7.73
N LYS A 160 10.79 6.98 -7.56
CA LYS A 160 11.36 7.87 -8.59
C LYS A 160 12.80 7.51 -8.94
N SER A 161 13.60 7.12 -7.95
CA SER A 161 15.01 6.72 -8.17
C SER A 161 15.17 5.49 -9.06
N ARG A 162 14.12 4.66 -9.16
CA ARG A 162 14.10 3.41 -9.93
C ARG A 162 13.26 3.48 -11.19
N GLN A 163 12.54 4.58 -11.41
CA GLN A 163 11.89 4.83 -12.68
C GLN A 163 12.95 4.99 -13.77
N ARG A 164 12.78 4.25 -14.85
CA ARG A 164 13.59 4.45 -16.05
C ARG A 164 13.10 5.75 -16.67
N VAL A 165 13.82 6.84 -16.43
CA VAL A 165 13.51 8.13 -17.04
C VAL A 165 13.58 7.96 -18.55
N THR A 166 12.42 7.86 -19.20
CA THR A 166 12.34 8.08 -20.64
C THR A 166 12.59 9.57 -20.84
N LYS A 167 13.85 9.92 -21.14
CA LYS A 167 14.23 11.26 -21.60
C LYS A 167 13.49 11.64 -22.86
#